data_AF-A0A3M5TVW3-F1
#
_entry.id   AF-A0A3M5TVW3-F1
#
_cell.length_a   1.000
_cell.length_b   1.000
_cell.length_c   1.000
_cell.angle_alpha   90.00
_cell.angle_beta   90.00
_cell.angle_gamma   90.00
#
_symmetry.space_group_name_H-M   'P 1'
#
loop_
_entity.id
_entity.type
_entity.pdbx_description
1 polymer ?
#
loop_
_entity_poly.entity_id
_entity_poly.type
_entity_poly.pdbx_seq_one_letter_code
_entity_poly.pdbx_strand_id
1 'polypeptide(L)'
;MPVKPTSLAYVIYTSGSTGKPKGVLIEHRNVARLFSATENWFGFNEQDVWSLFHSFAFDFSVWEIWGALLHGGRLLIVPQLVSRSPEDFYALLCSAGVTVLNQTPSAFRQLIAAQGENPQAHSLRQVIFWR
;
A
#
# COMPACT_ATOMS: atom_id res chain seq x y z
N MET A 1 3.93 25.72 -15.03
CA MET A 1 4.86 26.05 -13.92
C MET A 1 5.54 24.76 -13.45
N PRO A 2 6.82 24.79 -13.04
CA PRO A 2 7.50 23.61 -12.52
C PRO A 2 6.92 23.20 -11.16
N VAL A 3 6.80 21.89 -10.93
CA VAL A 3 6.43 21.33 -9.62
C VAL A 3 7.59 21.58 -8.65
N LYS A 4 7.29 22.15 -7.47
CA LYS A 4 8.27 22.41 -6.41
C LYS A 4 8.06 21.43 -5.25
N PRO A 5 9.07 21.20 -4.39
CA PRO A 5 8.90 20.36 -3.19
C PRO A 5 7.76 20.81 -2.26
N THR A 6 7.43 22.11 -2.25
CA THR A 6 6.33 22.70 -1.46
C THR A 6 5.00 22.77 -2.22
N SER A 7 4.95 22.30 -3.46
CA SER A 7 3.68 22.14 -4.17
C SER A 7 2.88 20.99 -3.54
N LEU A 8 1.55 21.11 -3.54
CA LEU A 8 0.67 20.03 -3.07
C LEU A 8 0.83 18.81 -3.97
N ALA A 9 1.06 17.65 -3.35
CA ALA A 9 1.10 16.35 -3.98
C ALA A 9 -0.29 15.70 -4.01
N TYR A 10 -1.04 15.78 -2.91
CA TYR A 10 -2.40 15.24 -2.82
C TYR A 10 -3.25 15.92 -1.75
N VAL A 11 -4.56 15.70 -1.86
CA VAL A 11 -5.56 16.05 -0.84
C VAL A 11 -6.41 14.82 -0.56
N ILE A 12 -6.45 14.38 0.70
CA ILE A 12 -7.32 13.29 1.16
C ILE A 12 -8.29 13.85 2.19
N TYR A 13 -9.59 13.54 2.01
CA TYR A 13 -10.63 13.96 2.93
C TYR A 13 -10.79 12.96 4.07
N THR A 14 -10.88 13.48 5.29
CA THR A 14 -11.16 12.70 6.50
C THR A 14 -12.50 13.13 7.09
N SER A 15 -13.18 12.25 7.85
CA SER A 15 -14.54 12.50 8.37
C SER A 15 -14.69 13.76 9.22
N GLY A 16 -13.60 14.19 9.88
CA GLY A 16 -13.57 15.38 10.73
C GLY A 16 -14.36 15.19 12.03
N SER A 17 -13.82 15.64 13.17
CA SER A 17 -14.49 15.54 14.48
C SER A 17 -15.83 16.29 14.57
N THR A 18 -16.08 17.23 13.65
CA THR A 18 -17.29 18.04 13.59
C THR A 18 -18.35 17.49 12.61
N GLY A 19 -18.14 16.30 12.05
CA GLY A 19 -19.01 15.68 11.03
C GLY A 19 -18.92 16.31 9.64
N LYS A 20 -18.08 17.34 9.46
CA LYS A 20 -17.78 17.94 8.15
C LYS A 20 -16.42 17.44 7.68
N PRO A 21 -16.33 16.85 6.47
CA PRO A 21 -15.05 16.36 5.97
C PRO A 21 -14.00 17.47 5.88
N LYS A 22 -12.77 17.17 6.32
CA LYS A 22 -11.62 18.08 6.23
C LYS A 22 -10.62 17.52 5.24
N GLY A 23 -10.25 18.33 4.25
CA GLY A 23 -9.17 18.01 3.31
C GLY A 23 -7.82 18.17 4.00
N VAL A 24 -7.01 17.12 3.99
CA VAL A 24 -5.63 17.13 4.46
C VAL A 24 -4.75 17.36 3.24
N LEU A 25 -4.07 18.51 3.22
CA LEU A 25 -3.21 18.95 2.12
C LEU A 25 -1.78 18.49 2.41
N ILE A 26 -1.19 17.70 1.51
CA ILE A 26 0.16 17.17 1.68
C ILE A 26 1.05 17.61 0.52
N GLU A 27 2.27 18.06 0.84
CA GLU A 27 3.25 18.53 -0.14
C GLU A 27 4.17 17.39 -0.62
N HIS A 28 4.78 17.56 -1.80
CA HIS A 28 5.72 16.57 -2.35
C HIS A 28 6.87 16.23 -1.40
N ARG A 29 7.42 17.21 -0.68
CA ARG A 29 8.51 16.98 0.29
C ARG A 29 8.10 16.07 1.45
N ASN A 30 6.82 16.01 1.81
CA ASN A 30 6.35 15.11 2.86
C ASN A 30 6.42 13.65 2.41
N VAL A 31 6.02 13.37 1.17
CA VAL A 31 6.12 12.03 0.57
C VAL A 31 7.58 11.61 0.46
N ALA A 32 8.45 12.47 -0.07
CA ALA A 32 9.88 12.17 -0.17
C ALA A 32 10.50 11.87 1.20
N ARG A 33 10.15 12.67 2.22
CA ARG A 33 10.63 12.49 3.59
C ARG A 33 10.16 11.18 4.22
N LEU A 34 8.93 10.73 3.93
CA LEU A 34 8.40 9.46 4.41
C LEU A 34 9.34 8.31 4.02
N PHE A 35 9.68 8.21 2.74
CA PHE A 35 10.53 7.11 2.24
C PHE A 35 11.98 7.25 2.67
N SER A 36 12.56 8.45 2.65
CA SER A 36 13.94 8.64 3.12
C SER A 36 14.10 8.30 4.62
N ALA A 37 13.06 8.53 5.42
CA ALA A 37 13.10 8.21 6.85
C ALA A 37 12.99 6.71 7.14
N THR A 38 12.43 5.93 6.21
CA THR A 38 12.18 4.48 6.36
C THR A 38 13.13 3.61 5.54
N GLU A 39 14.02 4.20 4.75
CA GLU A 39 14.88 3.51 3.77
C GLU A 39 15.67 2.35 4.38
N ASN A 40 16.30 2.59 5.54
CA ASN A 40 17.14 1.62 6.24
C ASN A 40 16.39 0.40 6.80
N TRP A 41 15.04 0.40 6.80
CA TRP A 41 14.26 -0.69 7.39
C TRP A 41 13.84 -1.76 6.39
N PHE A 42 13.59 -1.39 5.14
CA PHE A 42 12.88 -2.27 4.20
C PHE A 42 13.69 -2.68 2.97
N GLY A 43 14.64 -1.83 2.53
CA GLY A 43 15.45 -2.10 1.33
C GLY A 43 14.60 -2.40 0.10
N PHE A 44 13.61 -1.55 -0.20
CA PHE A 44 12.77 -1.68 -1.40
C PHE A 44 13.58 -1.42 -2.68
N ASN A 45 13.28 -2.17 -3.74
CA ASN A 45 13.99 -2.09 -5.02
C ASN A 45 13.09 -2.46 -6.22
N GLU A 46 13.68 -2.46 -7.41
CA GLU A 46 12.98 -2.68 -8.68
C GLU A 46 12.41 -4.08 -8.87
N GLN A 47 12.84 -5.05 -8.06
CA GLN A 47 12.32 -6.42 -8.07
C GLN A 47 11.05 -6.55 -7.22
N ASP A 48 10.65 -5.49 -6.50
CA ASP A 48 9.46 -5.52 -5.67
C ASP A 48 8.16 -5.39 -6.46
N VAL A 49 7.18 -6.20 -6.06
CA VAL A 49 5.80 -6.11 -6.48
C VAL A 49 4.96 -5.71 -5.27
N TRP A 50 4.42 -4.50 -5.31
CA TRP A 50 3.57 -3.92 -4.27
C TRP A 50 2.10 -4.12 -4.59
N SER A 51 1.29 -4.45 -3.59
CA SER A 51 -0.16 -4.40 -3.72
C SER A 51 -0.69 -3.00 -3.37
N LEU A 52 -1.42 -2.36 -4.29
CA LEU A 52 -2.36 -1.28 -3.97
C LEU A 52 -3.66 -1.95 -3.50
N PHE A 53 -3.72 -2.27 -2.21
CA PHE A 53 -4.84 -2.97 -1.60
C PHE A 53 -5.89 -1.99 -1.06
N HIS A 54 -5.43 -0.86 -0.52
CA HIS A 54 -6.31 0.13 0.08
C HIS A 54 -6.89 1.06 -0.99
N SER A 55 -8.07 1.61 -0.70
CA SER A 55 -8.64 2.67 -1.53
C SER A 55 -7.64 3.83 -1.66
N PHE A 56 -7.49 4.37 -2.87
CA PHE A 56 -6.67 5.57 -3.11
C PHE A 56 -7.21 6.82 -2.38
N ALA A 57 -8.44 6.75 -1.86
CA ALA A 57 -9.01 7.77 -0.99
C ALA A 57 -8.58 7.64 0.48
N PHE A 58 -7.78 6.63 0.83
CA PHE A 58 -7.22 6.41 2.16
C PHE A 58 -5.71 6.67 2.16
N ASP A 59 -5.18 7.31 3.20
CA ASP A 59 -3.80 7.81 3.23
C ASP A 59 -2.75 6.71 3.14
N PHE A 60 -3.02 5.51 3.63
CA PHE A 60 -2.08 4.40 3.52
C PHE A 60 -1.81 3.96 2.06
N SER A 61 -2.71 4.26 1.13
CA SER A 61 -2.46 4.04 -0.30
C SER A 61 -1.28 4.85 -0.84
N VAL A 62 -0.92 5.97 -0.19
CA VAL A 62 0.25 6.77 -0.56
C VAL A 62 1.54 5.96 -0.35
N TRP A 63 1.61 5.19 0.74
CA TRP A 63 2.73 4.29 0.99
C TRP A 63 2.80 3.19 -0.08
N GLU A 64 1.67 2.60 -0.44
CA GLU A 64 1.59 1.56 -1.47
C GLU A 64 2.01 2.06 -2.85
N ILE A 65 1.48 3.21 -3.28
CA ILE A 65 1.74 3.80 -4.60
C ILE A 65 3.20 4.23 -4.71
N TRP A 66 3.67 5.08 -3.80
CA TRP A 66 4.99 5.66 -3.90
C TRP A 66 6.10 4.69 -3.51
N GLY A 67 5.80 3.67 -2.70
CA GLY A 67 6.74 2.60 -2.38
C GLY A 67 7.16 1.80 -3.60
N ALA A 68 6.22 1.54 -4.53
CA ALA A 68 6.57 0.97 -5.82
C ALA A 68 7.32 1.99 -6.70
N LEU A 69 6.72 3.16 -6.91
CA LEU A 69 7.18 4.09 -7.94
C LEU A 69 8.54 4.73 -7.65
N LEU A 70 8.86 5.02 -6.38
CA LEU A 70 10.14 5.62 -6.00
C LEU A 70 11.31 4.62 -6.02
N HIS A 71 11.01 3.32 -5.95
CA HIS A 71 12.02 2.26 -5.90
C HIS A 71 12.11 1.46 -7.21
N GLY A 72 11.38 1.86 -8.25
CA GLY A 72 11.36 1.18 -9.56
C GLY A 72 10.58 -0.13 -9.58
N GLY A 73 9.83 -0.44 -8.52
CA GLY A 73 9.04 -1.66 -8.41
C GLY A 73 7.73 -1.60 -9.20
N ARG A 74 7.01 -2.71 -9.22
CA ARG A 74 5.70 -2.84 -9.88
C ARG A 74 4.56 -2.61 -8.89
N LEU A 75 3.59 -1.77 -9.26
CA LEU A 75 2.35 -1.60 -8.50
C LEU A 75 1.24 -2.48 -9.08
N LEU A 76 0.78 -3.46 -8.31
CA LEU A 76 -0.40 -4.27 -8.62
C LEU A 76 -1.66 -3.60 -8.06
N ILE A 77 -2.56 -3.17 -8.94
CA ILE A 77 -3.87 -2.66 -8.52
C ILE A 77 -4.77 -3.84 -8.17
N VAL A 78 -5.14 -3.97 -6.90
CA VAL A 78 -6.03 -5.06 -6.45
C VAL A 78 -7.48 -4.67 -6.77
N PRO A 79 -8.23 -5.49 -7.54
CA PRO A 79 -9.65 -5.23 -7.77
C PRO A 79 -10.43 -5.22 -6.46
N GLN A 80 -11.39 -4.28 -6.31
CA GLN A 80 -12.14 -4.11 -5.06
C GLN A 80 -12.93 -5.37 -4.63
N LEU A 81 -13.39 -6.18 -5.57
CA LEU A 81 -14.07 -7.44 -5.26
C LEU A 81 -13.08 -8.48 -4.70
N VAL A 82 -11.87 -8.54 -5.27
CA VAL A 82 -10.80 -9.43 -4.83
C VAL A 82 -10.33 -9.04 -3.42
N SER A 83 -10.18 -7.74 -3.12
CA SER A 83 -9.74 -7.31 -1.79
C SER A 83 -10.72 -7.63 -0.65
N ARG A 84 -11.95 -8.07 -0.99
CA ARG A 84 -12.98 -8.50 -0.03
C ARG A 84 -13.04 -10.02 0.18
N SER A 85 -12.32 -10.81 -0.63
CA SER A 85 -12.17 -12.26 -0.43
C SER A 85 -10.71 -12.56 -0.10
N PRO A 86 -10.41 -13.02 1.13
CA PRO A 86 -9.06 -13.47 1.49
C PRO A 86 -8.51 -14.55 0.54
N GLU A 87 -9.38 -15.43 0.04
CA GLU A 87 -9.05 -16.54 -0.86
C GLU A 87 -8.64 -16.05 -2.24
N ASP A 88 -9.48 -15.23 -2.87
CA ASP A 88 -9.19 -14.63 -4.18
C ASP A 88 -7.96 -13.72 -4.08
N PHE A 89 -7.84 -12.97 -2.98
CA PHE A 89 -6.70 -12.10 -2.76
C PHE A 89 -5.40 -12.89 -2.59
N TYR A 90 -5.40 -13.99 -1.83
CA TYR A 90 -4.21 -14.84 -1.70
C TYR A 90 -3.82 -15.45 -3.06
N ALA A 91 -4.77 -15.93 -3.84
CA ALA A 91 -4.49 -16.46 -5.18
C ALA A 91 -3.91 -15.38 -6.12
N LEU A 92 -4.45 -14.15 -6.08
CA LEU A 92 -3.90 -13.02 -6.84
C LEU A 92 -2.48 -12.69 -6.38
N LEU A 93 -2.24 -12.67 -5.07
CA LEU A 93 -0.95 -12.40 -4.46
C LEU A 93 0.11 -13.37 -4.99
N CYS A 94 -0.19 -14.67 -4.96
CA CYS A 94 0.69 -15.73 -5.45
C CYS A 94 0.93 -15.61 -6.96
N SER A 95 -0.13 -15.50 -7.77
CA SER A 95 -0.01 -15.45 -9.24
C SER A 95 0.71 -14.19 -9.74
N ALA A 96 0.53 -13.07 -9.05
CA ALA A 96 1.23 -11.84 -9.37
C ALA A 96 2.65 -11.78 -8.77
N GLY A 97 3.03 -12.70 -7.87
CA GLY A 97 4.33 -12.65 -7.20
C GLY A 97 4.51 -11.39 -6.35
N VAL A 98 3.48 -10.99 -5.61
CA VAL A 98 3.57 -9.84 -4.68
C VAL A 98 4.65 -10.11 -3.63
N THR A 99 5.53 -9.12 -3.42
CA THR A 99 6.66 -9.19 -2.47
C THR A 99 6.45 -8.27 -1.26
N VAL A 100 5.72 -7.17 -1.43
CA VAL A 100 5.42 -6.19 -0.38
C VAL A 100 3.90 -6.09 -0.18
N LEU A 101 3.46 -6.49 1.01
CA LEU A 101 2.06 -6.48 1.42
C LEU A 101 1.85 -5.51 2.59
N ASN A 102 0.81 -4.69 2.47
CA ASN A 102 0.39 -3.78 3.52
C ASN A 102 -1.00 -4.20 4.03
N GLN A 103 -1.14 -4.47 5.32
CA GLN A 103 -2.40 -4.95 5.90
C GLN A 103 -2.58 -4.47 7.34
N THR A 104 -3.82 -4.48 7.81
CA THR A 104 -4.08 -4.49 9.26
C THR A 104 -3.80 -5.88 9.83
N PRO A 105 -3.45 -6.01 11.12
CA PRO A 105 -3.26 -7.32 11.75
C PRO A 105 -4.49 -8.25 11.61
N SER A 106 -5.70 -7.69 11.63
CA SER A 106 -6.95 -8.46 11.46
C SER A 106 -7.13 -9.00 10.05
N ALA A 107 -6.88 -8.19 9.02
CA ALA A 107 -7.01 -8.63 7.63
C ALA A 107 -5.93 -9.67 7.27
N PHE A 108 -4.71 -9.49 7.80
CA PHE A 108 -3.64 -10.47 7.62
C PHE A 108 -3.96 -11.83 8.27
N ARG A 109 -4.65 -11.86 9.43
CA ARG A 109 -5.11 -13.13 10.01
C ARG A 109 -6.08 -13.89 9.08
N GLN A 110 -6.97 -13.17 8.40
CA GLN A 110 -7.86 -13.79 7.40
C GLN A 110 -7.06 -14.31 6.20
N LEU A 111 -6.04 -13.57 5.76
CA LEU A 111 -5.15 -14.01 4.69
C LEU A 111 -4.37 -15.29 5.05
N ILE A 112 -3.90 -15.43 6.29
CA ILE A 112 -3.24 -16.65 6.78
C ILE A 112 -4.19 -17.86 6.74
N ALA A 113 -5.47 -17.67 7.08
CA ALA A 113 -6.45 -18.75 6.97
C ALA A 113 -6.63 -19.19 5.51
N ALA A 114 -6.78 -18.24 4.58
CA ALA A 114 -6.85 -18.53 3.15
C ALA A 114 -5.58 -19.19 2.59
N GLN A 115 -4.40 -18.80 3.09
CA GLN A 115 -3.13 -19.47 2.77
C GLN A 115 -3.15 -20.94 3.17
N GLY A 116 -3.73 -21.29 4.31
CA GLY A 116 -3.84 -22.69 4.76
C GLY A 116 -4.67 -23.58 3.84
N GLU A 117 -5.53 -22.99 3.01
CA GLU A 117 -6.43 -23.69 2.09
C GLU A 117 -5.92 -23.69 0.64
N ASN A 118 -4.84 -22.95 0.34
CA ASN A 118 -4.28 -22.82 -1.01
C ASN A 118 -2.81 -23.30 -1.06
N PRO A 119 -2.49 -24.33 -1.87
CA PRO A 119 -1.14 -24.90 -1.92
C PRO A 119 -0.10 -24.01 -2.64
N GLN A 120 -0.52 -22.91 -3.28
CA GLN A 120 0.39 -22.01 -3.99
C GLN A 120 1.31 -21.28 -3.01
N ALA A 121 2.61 -21.29 -3.32
CA ALA A 121 3.60 -20.51 -2.60
C ALA A 121 3.52 -19.03 -2.99
N HIS A 122 3.60 -18.15 -1.99
CA HIS A 122 3.67 -16.71 -2.18
C HIS A 122 5.13 -16.22 -2.32
N SER A 123 5.31 -15.01 -2.86
CA SER A 123 6.62 -14.33 -2.93
C SER A 123 6.82 -13.25 -1.86
N LEU A 124 5.94 -13.18 -0.86
CA LEU A 124 6.01 -12.17 0.20
C LEU A 124 7.37 -12.20 0.91
N ARG A 125 8.03 -11.04 0.94
CA ARG A 125 9.25 -10.81 1.73
C ARG A 125 9.06 -9.73 2.79
N GLN A 126 8.10 -8.82 2.61
CA GLN A 126 7.75 -7.77 3.57
C GLN A 126 6.24 -7.76 3.79
N VAL A 127 5.83 -7.85 5.06
CA VAL A 127 4.46 -7.61 5.50
C VAL A 127 4.49 -6.44 6.47
N ILE A 128 3.89 -5.33 6.08
CA ILE A 128 3.92 -4.08 6.83
C ILE A 128 2.55 -3.88 7.46
N PHE A 129 2.53 -3.88 8.78
CA PHE A 129 1.32 -3.63 9.53
C PHE A 129 1.10 -2.15 9.71
N TRP A 130 -0.15 -1.76 9.51
CA TRP A 130 -0.60 -0.43 9.85
C TRP A 130 -1.86 -0.54 10.71
N ARG A 131 -1.92 0.36 11.68
CA ARG A 131 -2.88 0.37 12.79
C ARG A 131 -2.62 -0.65 13.88
#